data_AF-A0A974S7V9-F1
#
_entry.id   AF-A0A974S7V9-F1
#
_cell.length_a   1.000
_cell.length_b   1.000
_cell.length_c   1.000
_cell.angle_alpha   90.00
_cell.angle_beta   90.00
_cell.angle_gamma   90.00
#
_symmetry.space_group_name_H-M   'P 1'
#
loop_
_entity.id
_entity.type
_entity.pdbx_description
1 polymer ?
#
loop_
_entity_poly.entity_id
_entity_poly.type
_entity_poly.pdbx_seq_one_letter_code
_entity_poly.pdbx_strand_id
1 'polypeptide(L)'
;MPSLAMFDRGEKPEDLDRVTTTVVRAYQGGDRRWTVELEGGAVWAQNDDETLGRAPKPGSKAEIRKASMGYFMNLDGQHAVRARRVK
;
A
#
# COMPACT_ATOMS: atom_id res chain seq x y z
N MET A 1 12.90 -24.87 13.94
CA MET A 1 11.97 -24.59 12.83
C MET A 1 11.95 -23.08 12.59
N PRO A 2 12.57 -22.55 11.53
CA PRO A 2 12.28 -21.21 11.05
C PRO A 2 11.51 -21.31 9.72
N SER A 3 10.23 -20.95 9.70
CA SER A 3 9.49 -20.73 8.46
C SER A 3 9.67 -19.26 8.06
N LEU A 4 10.80 -18.97 7.43
CA LEU A 4 10.98 -17.72 6.68
C LEU A 4 10.32 -17.94 5.31
N ALA A 5 8.99 -17.78 5.29
CA ALA A 5 8.24 -17.90 4.06
C ALA A 5 8.35 -16.59 3.27
N MET A 6 9.03 -16.67 2.12
CA MET A 6 8.56 -16.11 0.85
C MET A 6 8.42 -14.58 0.77
N PHE A 7 9.53 -13.87 0.58
CA PHE A 7 9.51 -12.62 -0.22
C PHE A 7 10.73 -12.60 -1.15
N ASP A 8 10.85 -13.65 -1.95
CA ASP A 8 11.62 -13.66 -3.19
C ASP A 8 10.64 -13.98 -4.33
N ARG A 9 10.18 -12.96 -5.06
CA ARG A 9 9.80 -13.05 -6.47
C ARG A 9 9.44 -11.69 -7.09
N GLY A 10 10.30 -11.20 -7.99
CA GLY A 10 9.84 -10.50 -9.19
C GLY A 10 9.96 -8.99 -9.21
N GLU A 11 11.18 -8.45 -9.17
CA GLU A 11 11.48 -7.19 -9.87
C GLU A 11 11.41 -7.45 -11.39
N LYS A 12 10.25 -7.18 -12.00
CA LYS A 12 10.13 -6.88 -13.43
C LYS A 12 9.28 -5.61 -13.59
N PRO A 13 9.76 -4.57 -14.29
CA PRO A 13 9.07 -3.27 -14.37
C PRO A 13 7.79 -3.25 -15.24
N GLU A 14 7.28 -4.40 -15.70
CA GLU A 14 6.27 -4.47 -16.78
C GLU A 14 4.87 -4.91 -16.29
N ASP A 15 4.73 -5.36 -15.03
CA ASP A 15 3.47 -5.85 -14.44
C ASP A 15 3.02 -4.98 -13.25
N LEU A 16 2.68 -3.72 -13.49
CA LEU A 16 2.07 -2.85 -12.47
C LEU A 16 0.63 -3.25 -12.10
N ASP A 17 0.18 -4.46 -12.43
CA ASP A 17 -1.17 -4.92 -12.11
C ASP A 17 -1.35 -5.14 -10.61
N ARG A 18 -0.32 -5.62 -9.90
CA ARG A 18 -0.37 -5.83 -8.45
C ARG A 18 1.03 -5.88 -7.82
N VAL A 19 1.26 -5.06 -6.80
CA VAL A 19 2.47 -5.02 -5.97
C VAL A 19 2.05 -5.28 -4.53
N THR A 20 2.76 -6.19 -3.85
CA THR A 20 2.56 -6.47 -2.41
C THR A 20 3.87 -6.21 -1.68
N THR A 21 3.82 -5.41 -0.62
CA THR A 21 5.01 -4.99 0.12
C THR A 21 4.64 -4.60 1.56
N THR A 22 5.63 -4.27 2.38
CA THR A 22 5.47 -3.89 3.78
C THR A 22 5.34 -2.38 3.92
N VAL A 23 4.50 -1.93 4.85
CA VAL A 23 4.44 -0.53 5.28
C VAL A 23 5.62 -0.22 6.19
N VAL A 24 6.44 0.76 5.82
CA VAL A 24 7.51 1.30 6.68
C VAL A 24 6.96 2.41 7.57
N ARG A 25 6.08 3.25 7.02
CA ARG A 25 5.48 4.36 7.74
C ARG A 25 4.08 4.64 7.21
N ALA A 26 3.16 4.99 8.10
CA ALA A 26 1.85 5.49 7.71
C ALA A 26 1.43 6.65 8.61
N TYR A 27 0.80 7.66 8.02
CA TYR A 27 0.29 8.83 8.73
C TYR A 27 -0.90 9.43 8.01
N GLN A 28 -1.79 10.10 8.75
CA GLN A 28 -2.87 10.89 8.17
C GLN A 28 -2.45 12.35 8.03
N GLY A 29 -2.80 12.96 6.90
CA GLY A 29 -2.74 14.40 6.71
C GLY A 29 -3.87 15.12 7.47
N GLY A 30 -3.87 16.46 7.39
CA GLY A 30 -4.94 17.29 7.95
C GLY A 30 -6.30 17.09 7.28
N ASP A 31 -6.31 16.49 6.09
CA ASP A 31 -7.48 16.08 5.31
C ASP A 31 -8.03 14.70 5.71
N ARG A 32 -7.46 14.08 6.75
CA ARG A 32 -7.76 12.71 7.22
C ARG A 32 -7.43 11.61 6.19
N ARG A 33 -6.73 11.93 5.11
CA ARG A 33 -6.31 10.95 4.10
C ARG A 33 -5.00 10.30 4.50
N TRP A 34 -4.88 9.01 4.23
CA TRP A 34 -3.67 8.26 4.58
C TRP A 34 -2.57 8.46 3.56
N THR A 35 -1.36 8.72 4.06
CA THR A 35 -0.12 8.61 3.30
C THR A 35 0.70 7.46 3.88
N VAL A 36 1.17 6.59 3.00
CA VAL A 36 1.84 5.34 3.34
C VAL A 36 3.15 5.24 2.56
N GLU A 37 4.23 5.07 3.30
CA GLU A 37 5.56 4.77 2.79
C GLU A 37 5.77 3.26 2.86
N LEU A 38 6.15 2.70 1.72
CA LEU A 38 6.36 1.28 1.52
C LEU A 38 7.84 0.93 1.58
N GLU A 39 8.13 -0.34 1.83
CA GLU A 39 9.47 -0.89 1.70
C GLU A 39 9.97 -0.68 0.27
N GLY A 40 11.18 -0.14 0.13
CA GLY A 40 11.73 0.35 -1.15
C GLY A 40 11.53 1.86 -1.40
N GLY A 41 10.90 2.58 -0.47
CA GLY A 41 10.83 4.06 -0.48
C GLY A 41 9.73 4.64 -1.37
N ALA A 42 8.86 3.81 -1.95
CA ALA A 42 7.69 4.26 -2.67
C ALA A 42 6.67 4.86 -1.69
N VAL A 43 6.11 6.02 -2.03
CA VAL A 43 5.11 6.70 -1.18
C VAL A 43 3.79 6.78 -1.93
N TRP A 44 2.72 6.33 -1.27
CA TRP A 44 1.37 6.32 -1.79
C TRP A 44 0.44 7.14 -0.90
N ALA A 45 -0.39 7.97 -1.51
CA ALA A 45 -1.39 8.76 -0.81
C ALA A 45 -2.79 8.37 -1.27
N GLN A 46 -3.69 8.21 -0.31
CA GLN A 46 -5.11 8.05 -0.53
C GLN A 46 -5.68 9.28 -1.25
N ASN A 47 -6.57 9.08 -2.22
CA ASN A 47 -7.16 10.17 -2.99
C ASN A 47 -8.70 10.13 -3.08
N ASP A 48 -9.36 9.26 -2.32
CA ASP A 48 -10.80 9.26 -2.09
C ASP A 48 -11.14 9.68 -0.64
N ASP A 49 -12.43 9.65 -0.32
CA ASP A 49 -12.98 10.01 0.99
C ASP A 49 -13.32 8.77 1.85
N GLU A 50 -12.88 7.59 1.43
CA GLU A 50 -13.09 6.35 2.17
C GLU A 50 -12.32 6.36 3.49
N THR A 51 -12.80 5.62 4.49
CA THR A 51 -12.11 5.53 5.78
C THR A 51 -11.62 4.12 6.01
N LEU A 52 -10.35 3.98 6.40
CA LEU A 52 -9.82 2.70 6.84
C LEU A 52 -10.38 2.35 8.23
N GLY A 53 -10.91 1.15 8.38
CA GLY A 53 -11.44 0.67 9.66
C GLY A 53 -10.38 0.56 10.76
N ARG A 54 -9.12 0.31 10.38
CA ARG A 54 -7.95 0.26 11.26
C ARG A 54 -6.81 1.06 10.65
N ALA A 55 -6.18 1.87 11.50
CA ALA A 55 -5.00 2.63 11.13
C ALA A 55 -3.85 1.68 10.72
N PRO A 56 -3.28 1.84 9.51
CA PRO A 56 -2.06 1.13 9.14
C PRO A 56 -0.89 1.56 10.04
N LYS A 57 0.03 0.64 10.29
CA LYS A 57 1.21 0.88 11.13
C LYS A 57 2.46 0.29 10.46
N PRO A 58 3.68 0.67 10.90
CA PRO A 58 4.89 -0.01 10.46
C PRO A 58 4.77 -1.53 10.63
N GLY A 59 5.10 -2.29 9.58
CA GLY A 59 4.94 -3.75 9.52
C GLY A 59 3.59 -4.23 8.96
N SER A 60 2.63 -3.34 8.70
CA SER A 60 1.38 -3.71 8.00
C SER A 60 1.67 -4.18 6.57
N LYS A 61 0.82 -5.08 6.06
CA LYS A 61 0.89 -5.52 4.66
C LYS A 61 0.17 -4.52 3.76
N ALA A 62 0.86 -3.98 2.78
CA ALA A 62 0.30 -3.13 1.74
C ALA A 62 0.21 -3.86 0.41
N GLU A 63 -0.92 -3.73 -0.26
CA GLU A 63 -1.13 -4.24 -1.60
C GLU A 63 -1.64 -3.12 -2.50
N ILE A 64 -0.86 -2.79 -3.51
CA ILE A 64 -1.21 -1.81 -4.53
C ILE A 64 -1.61 -2.56 -5.79
N ARG A 65 -2.75 -2.22 -6.39
CA ARG A 65 -3.19 -2.83 -7.66
C ARG A 65 -3.69 -1.79 -8.63
N LYS A 66 -3.50 -2.04 -9.93
CA LYS A 66 -4.02 -1.16 -10.98
C LYS A 66 -5.54 -1.24 -11.03
N ALA A 67 -6.17 -0.11 -11.31
CA ALA A 67 -7.60 0.05 -11.51
C ALA A 67 -7.86 0.82 -12.81
N SER A 68 -9.10 0.75 -13.30
CA SER A 68 -9.51 1.44 -14.53
C SER A 68 -9.30 2.96 -14.47
N MET A 69 -9.30 3.56 -13.27
CA MET A 69 -9.13 5.00 -13.04
C MET A 69 -8.05 5.31 -11.98
N GLY A 70 -6.95 4.54 -11.99
CA GLY A 70 -5.81 4.78 -11.10
C GLY A 70 -5.34 3.52 -10.40
N TYR A 71 -5.14 3.59 -9.08
CA TYR A 71 -4.67 2.47 -8.27
C TYR A 71 -5.56 2.30 -7.04
N PHE A 72 -5.69 1.06 -6.59
CA PHE A 72 -6.22 0.73 -5.28
C PHE A 72 -5.08 0.35 -4.34
N MET A 73 -5.18 0.80 -3.10
CA MET A 73 -4.31 0.43 -2.00
C MET A 73 -5.13 -0.31 -0.95
N ASN A 74 -4.75 -1.55 -0.67
CA ASN A 74 -5.29 -2.35 0.42
C ASN A 74 -4.24 -2.45 1.52
N LEU A 75 -4.66 -2.28 2.77
CA LEU A 75 -3.80 -2.31 3.95
C LEU A 75 -4.34 -3.35 4.93
N ASP A 76 -3.54 -4.36 5.25
CA ASP A 76 -3.90 -5.47 6.15
C ASP A 76 -5.21 -6.20 5.78
N GLY A 77 -5.51 -6.32 4.49
CA GLY A 77 -6.70 -7.02 3.98
C GLY A 77 -8.02 -6.27 4.24
N GLN A 78 -7.96 -4.98 4.58
CA GLN A 78 -9.12 -4.14 4.84
C GLN A 78 -9.84 -3.73 3.54
N HIS A 79 -10.80 -2.81 3.63
CA HIS A 79 -11.37 -2.16 2.45
C HIS A 79 -10.25 -1.46 1.64
N ALA A 80 -10.24 -1.67 0.33
CA ALA A 80 -9.24 -1.06 -0.53
C ALA A 80 -9.64 0.37 -0.89
N VAL A 81 -8.75 1.33 -0.65
CA VAL A 81 -8.98 2.75 -0.96
C VAL A 81 -8.30 3.13 -2.27
N ARG A 82 -8.81 4.13 -2.97
CA ARG A 82 -8.12 4.69 -4.13
C ARG A 82 -6.87 5.44 -3.67
N ALA A 83 -5.80 5.25 -4.40
CA ALA A 83 -4.52 5.86 -4.09
C ALA A 83 -3.80 6.34 -5.35
N ARG A 84 -2.85 7.25 -5.13
CA ARG A 84 -1.90 7.72 -6.13
C ARG A 84 -0.48 7.63 -5.60
N ARG A 85 0.46 7.37 -6.48
CA ARG A 85 1.89 7.43 -6.14
C ARG A 85 2.32 8.89 -6.02
N VAL A 86 3.04 9.21 -4.95
CA VAL A 86 3.59 10.54 -4.65
C VAL A 86 5.10 10.56 -4.87
N LYS A 87 5.79 9.44 -4.58
CA LYS A 87 7.23 9.27 -4.75
C LYS A 87 7.56 7.84 -5.20
#